data_AF-A0A0Q4SI24-F1
#
_entry.id   AF-A0A0Q4SI24-F1
#
_cell.length_a   1.000
_cell.length_b   1.000
_cell.length_c   1.000
_cell.angle_alpha   90.00
_cell.angle_beta   90.00
_cell.angle_gamma   90.00
#
_symmetry.space_group_name_H-M   'P 1'
#
loop_
_entity.id
_entity.type
_entity.pdbx_description
1 polymer ?
#
loop_
_entity_poly.entity_id
_entity_poly.type
_entity_poly.pdbx_seq_one_letter_code
_entity_poly.pdbx_strand_id
1 'polypeptide(L)'
;MQSQFELSNKILKILTQNHDKTFTLEELTAIVINNSSERLNNTPRKRENQARILDTIIVLESEGLIFLNSFTDESQINTRKYLKIV
;
A
#
# COMPACT_ATOMS: atom_id res chain seq x y z
N MET A 1 3.03 9.57 -15.00
CA MET A 1 2.21 8.45 -14.48
C MET A 1 3.15 7.53 -13.71
N GLN A 2 2.94 7.34 -12.41
CA GLN A 2 3.74 6.38 -11.62
C GLN A 2 3.39 4.96 -12.08
N SER A 3 4.38 4.12 -12.41
CA SER A 3 4.13 2.76 -12.88
C SER A 3 3.61 1.87 -11.74
N GLN A 4 2.91 0.78 -12.08
CA GLN A 4 2.42 -0.18 -11.08
C GLN A 4 3.56 -0.75 -10.22
N PHE A 5 4.71 -1.03 -10.84
CA PHE A 5 5.90 -1.53 -10.15
C PHE A 5 6.47 -0.53 -9.12
N GLU A 6 6.54 0.76 -9.49
CA GLU A 6 6.97 1.83 -8.58
C GLU A 6 6.02 1.99 -7.39
N LEU A 7 4.71 1.84 -7.63
CA LEU A 7 3.69 1.89 -6.58
C LEU A 7 3.81 0.70 -5.62
N SER A 8 3.95 -0.53 -6.13
CA SER A 8 4.16 -1.74 -5.33
C SER A 8 5.40 -1.63 -4.44
N ASN A 9 6.53 -1.22 -5.00
CA ASN A 9 7.77 -1.05 -4.24
C ASN A 9 7.63 0.00 -3.12
N LYS A 10 6.91 1.10 -3.39
CA LYS A 10 6.66 2.14 -2.41
C LYS A 10 5.79 1.64 -1.24
N ILE A 11 4.72 0.90 -1.54
CA ILE A 11 3.85 0.29 -0.53
C ILE A 11 4.64 -0.72 0.31
N LEU A 12 5.36 -1.63 -0.34
CA LEU A 12 6.20 -2.62 0.37
C LEU A 12 7.24 -1.96 1.26
N LYS A 13 7.91 -0.89 0.78
CA LYS A 13 8.88 -0.14 1.58
C LYS A 13 8.25 0.45 2.84
N ILE A 14 7.07 1.07 2.73
CA ILE A 14 6.35 1.65 3.87
C ILE A 14 5.99 0.56 4.89
N LEU A 15 5.44 -0.56 4.42
CA LEU A 15 5.02 -1.66 5.29
C LEU A 15 6.22 -2.35 5.95
N THR A 16 7.33 -2.54 5.23
CA THR A 16 8.58 -3.11 5.78
C THR A 16 9.21 -2.20 6.82
N GLN A 17 9.22 -0.88 6.59
CA GLN A 17 9.70 0.11 7.57
C GLN A 17 8.83 0.18 8.83
N ASN A 18 7.61 -0.36 8.79
CA ASN A 18 6.63 -0.32 9.88
C ASN A 18 6.05 -1.72 10.14
N HIS A 19 6.90 -2.75 10.21
CA HIS A 19 6.50 -4.16 10.25
C HIS A 19 5.57 -4.54 11.43
N ASP A 20 5.62 -3.78 12.53
CA ASP A 20 4.77 -3.99 13.71
C ASP A 20 3.43 -3.22 13.65
N LYS A 21 3.15 -2.52 12.55
CA LYS A 21 1.94 -1.70 12.39
C LYS A 21 1.05 -2.21 11.27
N THR A 22 -0.24 -2.06 11.49
CA THR A 22 -1.27 -2.15 10.46
C THR A 22 -1.55 -0.76 9.89
N PHE A 23 -2.03 -0.71 8.64
CA PHE A 23 -2.49 0.52 8.01
C PHE A 23 -3.85 0.26 7.36
N THR A 24 -4.82 1.11 7.63
CA THR A 24 -6.04 1.15 6.84
C THR A 24 -5.74 1.60 5.39
N LEU A 25 -6.64 1.32 4.46
CA LEU A 25 -6.51 1.81 3.08
C LEU A 25 -6.35 3.34 3.03
N GLU A 26 -7.09 4.06 3.88
CA GLU A 26 -7.05 5.52 3.94
C GLU A 26 -5.69 6.04 4.45
N GLU A 27 -5.14 5.46 5.52
CA GLU A 27 -3.83 5.84 6.05
C GLU A 27 -2.71 5.51 5.07
N LEU A 28 -2.72 4.31 4.50
CA LEU A 28 -1.72 3.89 3.53
C LEU A 28 -1.79 4.81 2.29
N THR A 29 -3.00 5.15 1.86
CA THR A 29 -3.21 6.13 0.78
C THR A 29 -2.64 7.50 1.12
N ALA A 30 -2.90 8.01 2.33
CA ALA A 30 -2.36 9.29 2.76
C ALA A 30 -0.83 9.29 2.79
N ILE A 31 -0.19 8.21 3.26
CA ILE A 31 1.27 8.09 3.34
C ILE A 31 1.88 7.97 1.93
N VAL A 32 1.30 7.14 1.07
CA VAL A 32 1.80 6.94 -0.30
C VAL A 32 1.67 8.23 -1.12
N ILE A 33 0.55 8.94 -1.01
CA ILE A 33 0.31 10.17 -1.76
C ILE A 33 1.05 11.37 -1.16
N ASN A 34 1.13 11.55 0.17
CA ASN A 34 1.91 12.66 0.75
C ASN A 34 3.41 12.56 0.43
N ASN A 35 3.92 11.34 0.22
CA ASN A 35 5.27 11.10 -0.30
C ASN A 35 5.40 11.25 -1.83
N SER A 36 4.39 11.80 -2.50
CA SER A 36 4.41 12.13 -3.93
C SER A 36 4.18 13.63 -4.09
N SER A 37 4.78 14.27 -5.09
CA SER A 37 4.59 15.71 -5.36
C SER A 37 3.14 16.10 -5.72
N GLU A 38 2.21 15.14 -5.78
CA GLU A 38 0.80 15.35 -6.08
C GLU A 38 0.01 15.66 -4.81
N ARG A 39 0.09 16.91 -4.34
CA ARG A 39 -0.69 17.37 -3.19
C ARG A 39 -2.20 17.21 -3.41
N LEU A 40 -2.84 16.63 -2.39
CA LEU A 40 -4.22 16.16 -2.24
C LEU A 40 -5.32 17.25 -2.21
N ASN A 41 -5.27 18.27 -3.07
CA ASN A 41 -6.29 19.32 -3.05
C ASN A 41 -7.51 19.06 -3.95
N ASN A 42 -7.55 17.97 -4.72
CA ASN A 42 -8.69 17.64 -5.59
C ASN A 42 -9.31 16.27 -5.24
N THR A 43 -10.57 16.29 -4.75
CA THR A 43 -11.38 15.13 -4.34
C THR A 43 -11.49 13.98 -5.37
N PRO A 44 -11.56 14.22 -6.70
CA PRO A 44 -11.60 13.13 -7.69
C PRO A 44 -10.31 12.31 -7.70
N ARG A 45 -9.16 12.97 -7.51
CA ARG A 45 -7.85 12.31 -7.47
C ARG A 45 -7.67 11.43 -6.23
N LYS A 46 -8.40 11.72 -5.14
CA LYS A 46 -8.39 10.86 -3.94
C LYS A 46 -8.94 9.48 -4.23
N ARG A 47 -10.12 9.40 -4.86
CA ARG A 47 -10.77 8.12 -5.16
C ARG A 47 -9.97 7.32 -6.19
N GLU A 48 -9.44 7.98 -7.21
CA GLU A 48 -8.60 7.32 -8.21
C GLU A 48 -7.33 6.74 -7.57
N ASN A 49 -6.67 7.51 -6.70
CA ASN A 49 -5.49 7.01 -5.99
C ASN A 49 -5.82 5.90 -5.00
N GLN A 50 -6.94 5.99 -4.27
CA GLN A 50 -7.42 4.91 -3.39
C GLN A 50 -7.68 3.63 -4.17
N ALA A 51 -8.37 3.71 -5.32
CA ALA A 51 -8.65 2.56 -6.17
C ALA A 51 -7.37 1.91 -6.68
N ARG A 52 -6.41 2.72 -7.15
CA ARG A 52 -5.09 2.21 -7.60
C ARG A 52 -4.32 1.53 -6.47
N ILE A 53 -4.33 2.11 -5.28
CA ILE A 53 -3.66 1.54 -4.11
C ILE A 53 -4.33 0.24 -3.69
N LEU A 54 -5.66 0.20 -3.69
CA LEU A 54 -6.43 -1.01 -3.41
C LEU A 54 -6.11 -2.13 -4.41
N ASP A 55 -6.11 -1.84 -5.71
CA ASP A 55 -5.73 -2.81 -6.75
C ASP A 55 -4.31 -3.35 -6.53
N THR A 56 -3.35 -2.48 -6.19
CA THR A 56 -1.98 -2.91 -5.87
C THR A 56 -1.92 -3.79 -4.63
N ILE A 57 -2.63 -3.43 -3.57
CA ILE A 57 -2.66 -4.16 -2.31
C ILE A 57 -3.28 -5.56 -2.51
N ILE A 58 -4.35 -5.69 -3.30
CA ILE A 58 -4.94 -6.99 -3.66
C ILE A 58 -3.92 -7.87 -4.39
N VAL A 59 -3.16 -7.31 -5.34
CA VAL A 59 -2.11 -8.06 -6.04
C VAL A 59 -1.03 -8.54 -5.06
N LEU A 60 -0.52 -7.66 -4.19
CA LEU A 60 0.50 -8.01 -3.20
C LEU A 60 0.02 -9.06 -2.20
N GLU A 61 -1.27 -9.07 -1.84
CA GLU A 61 -1.87 -10.08 -0.98
C GLU A 61 -1.97 -11.43 -1.69
N SER A 62 -2.39 -11.42 -2.97
CA SER A 62 -2.42 -12.65 -3.79
C SER A 62 -1.04 -13.29 -3.97
N GLU A 63 0.03 -12.48 -4.01
CA GLU A 63 1.42 -12.94 -4.04
C GLU A 63 1.92 -13.42 -2.66
N GLY A 64 1.15 -13.15 -1.60
CA GLY A 64 1.45 -13.46 -0.21
C GLY A 64 2.51 -12.56 0.42
N LEU A 65 2.74 -11.37 -0.14
CA LEU A 65 3.70 -10.39 0.36
C LEU A 65 3.14 -9.55 1.51
N ILE A 66 1.82 -9.38 1.55
CA ILE A 66 1.10 -8.69 2.62
C ILE A 66 -0.09 -9.52 3.10
N PHE A 67 -0.60 -9.21 4.27
CA PHE A 67 -1.87 -9.69 4.80
C PHE A 67 -2.90 -8.57 4.73
N LEU A 68 -4.10 -8.92 4.27
CA LEU A 68 -5.27 -8.05 4.33
C LEU A 68 -6.26 -8.61 5.33
N ASN A 69 -6.72 -7.76 6.24
CA ASN A 69 -7.83 -8.07 7.11
C ASN A 69 -9.12 -7.52 6.48
N SER A 70 -9.93 -8.40 5.91
CA SER A 70 -11.20 -8.05 5.29
C SER A 70 -12.26 -7.54 6.28
N PHE A 71 -12.06 -7.76 7.59
CA PHE A 71 -12.97 -7.26 8.63
C PHE A 71 -12.61 -5.85 9.10
N THR A 72 -11.33 -5.47 9.06
CA THR A 72 -10.85 -4.18 9.58
C THR A 72 -10.31 -3.23 8.50
N ASP A 73 -10.27 -3.66 7.24
CA ASP A 73 -9.67 -2.91 6.11
C ASP A 73 -8.17 -2.60 6.33
N GLU A 74 -7.52 -3.37 7.20
CA GLU A 74 -6.12 -3.19 7.58
C GLU A 74 -5.18 -4.05 6.73
N SER A 75 -4.06 -3.45 6.32
CA SER A 75 -2.97 -4.08 5.58
C SER A 75 -1.70 -4.16 6.44
N GLN A 76 -1.01 -5.30 6.42
CA GLN A 76 0.27 -5.52 7.12
C GLN A 76 1.25 -6.33 6.27
N ILE A 77 2.56 -6.11 6.42
CA ILE A 77 3.59 -6.91 5.73
C ILE A 77 3.58 -8.39 6.18
N ASN A 78 3.73 -9.32 5.24
CA ASN A 78 4.01 -10.72 5.53
C ASN A 78 5.53 -10.97 5.62
N THR A 79 6.07 -10.78 6.82
CA THR A 79 7.51 -10.94 7.08
C THR A 79 8.06 -12.34 6.78
N ARG A 80 7.23 -13.39 6.80
CA ARG A 80 7.66 -14.78 6.53
C ARG A 80 8.04 -15.01 5.07
N LYS A 81 7.41 -14.32 4.11
CA LYS A 81 7.77 -14.40 2.69
C LYS A 81 8.77 -13.33 2.27
N TYR A 82 8.71 -12.13 2.84
CA TYR A 82 9.64 -11.05 2.49
C TYR A 82 11.12 -11.43 2.76
N LEU A 83 11.40 -12.12 3.87
CA LEU A 83 12.74 -12.64 4.21
C LEU A 83 13.25 -13.75 3.27
N LYS A 84 12.42 -14.32 2.40
CA LYS A 84 12.86 -15.28 1.36
C LYS A 84 13.30 -14.61 0.06
N ILE A 85 13.05 -13.32 -0.10
CA ILE A 85 13.30 -12.57 -1.34
C ILE A 85 14.50 -11.62 -1.19
N VAL A 86 15.00 -11.41 0.05
CA VAL A 86 16.21 -10.64 0.35
C VAL A 86 17.42 -11.55 0.49
#